data_AF-A0A4R7C4Z9-F1
#
_entry.id   AF-A0A4R7C4Z9-F1
#
_cell.length_a   1.000
_cell.length_b   1.000
_cell.length_c   1.000
_cell.angle_alpha   90.00
_cell.angle_beta   90.00
_cell.angle_gamma   90.00
#
_symmetry.space_group_name_H-M   'P 1'
#
loop_
_entity.id
_entity.type
_entity.pdbx_description
1 polymer ?
#
loop_
_entity_poly.entity_id
_entity_poly.type
_entity_poly.pdbx_seq_one_letter_code
_entity_poly.pdbx_strand_id
1 'polypeptide(L)'
;MIMSRQDFLACSGLEGQTLEIWLEQRWIIPEPSGEGAAFSDRDVARARLIQELIRDFGVNHEGVDVILHLTDQLHGLRQALSELRSENLGRKPAPQPL
;
A
#
# COMPACT_ATOMS: atom_id res chain seq x y z
N MET A 1 1.19 -11.91 -0.87
CA MET A 1 0.52 -12.99 -0.12
C MET A 1 -0.64 -12.40 0.65
N ILE A 2 -1.79 -13.07 0.70
CA ILE A 2 -2.91 -12.68 1.58
C ILE A 2 -2.69 -13.36 2.94
N MET A 3 -2.85 -12.62 4.02
CA MET A 3 -2.61 -13.09 5.39
C MET A 3 -3.74 -12.69 6.34
N SER A 4 -3.91 -13.46 7.41
CA SER A 4 -4.88 -13.18 8.46
C SER A 4 -4.46 -11.95 9.28
N ARG A 5 -5.38 -11.42 10.07
CA ARG A 5 -5.07 -10.35 11.03
C ARG A 5 -3.96 -10.75 12.01
N GLN A 6 -3.97 -12.00 12.49
CA GLN A 6 -3.01 -12.47 13.46
C GLN A 6 -1.60 -12.57 12.85
N ASP A 7 -1.51 -13.08 11.63
CA ASP A 7 -0.25 -13.13 10.87
C ASP A 7 0.28 -11.73 10.56
N PHE A 8 -0.62 -10.80 10.18
CA PHE A 8 -0.26 -9.41 9.95
C PHE A 8 0.35 -8.73 11.19
N LEU A 9 -0.24 -8.92 12.37
CA LEU A 9 0.31 -8.37 13.62
C LEU A 9 1.69 -8.96 13.93
N ALA A 10 1.86 -10.27 13.73
CA ALA A 10 3.15 -10.94 13.91
C ALA A 10 4.23 -10.43 12.94
N CYS A 11 3.88 -10.22 11.66
CA CYS A 11 4.83 -9.76 10.64
C CYS A 11 5.16 -8.27 10.74
N SER A 12 4.20 -7.44 11.14
CA SER A 12 4.37 -5.99 11.29
C SER A 12 4.99 -5.59 12.63
N GLY A 13 4.85 -6.42 13.67
CA GLY A 13 5.25 -6.04 15.03
C GLY A 13 4.33 -4.98 15.64
N LEU A 14 3.12 -4.83 15.12
CA LEU A 14 2.09 -3.94 15.67
C LEU A 14 1.32 -4.62 16.80
N GLU A 15 0.82 -3.79 17.71
CA GLU A 15 -0.16 -4.19 18.71
C GLU A 15 -1.58 -4.09 18.13
N GLY A 16 -2.48 -4.95 18.64
CA GLY A 16 -3.86 -5.02 18.15
C GLY A 16 -4.63 -3.69 18.29
N GLN A 17 -4.37 -2.94 19.37
CA GLN A 17 -5.01 -1.62 19.60
C GLN A 17 -4.50 -0.56 18.62
N THR A 18 -3.19 -0.55 18.35
CA THR A 18 -2.60 0.36 17.35
C THR A 18 -3.16 0.09 15.96
N LEU A 19 -3.33 -1.20 15.60
CA LEU A 19 -3.95 -1.56 14.33
C LEU A 19 -5.39 -1.03 14.22
N GLU A 20 -6.22 -1.14 15.25
CA GLU A 20 -7.59 -0.59 15.19
C GLU A 20 -7.59 0.91 14.89
N ILE A 21 -6.76 1.67 15.59
CA ILE A 21 -6.62 3.12 15.34
C ILE A 21 -6.22 3.36 13.87
N TRP A 22 -5.28 2.58 13.34
CA TRP A 22 -4.80 2.77 11.97
C TRP A 22 -5.80 2.34 10.90
N LEU A 23 -6.68 1.38 11.20
CA LEU A 23 -7.81 1.03 10.36
C LEU A 23 -8.87 2.15 10.36
N GLU A 24 -9.18 2.70 11.54
CA GLU A 24 -10.13 3.82 11.70
C GLU A 24 -9.65 5.08 10.97
N GLN A 25 -8.36 5.42 11.11
CA GLN A 25 -7.72 6.52 10.39
C GLN A 25 -7.50 6.22 8.89
N ARG A 26 -7.81 4.99 8.45
CA ARG A 26 -7.63 4.52 7.07
C ARG A 26 -6.17 4.60 6.60
N TRP A 27 -5.23 4.54 7.53
CA TRP A 27 -3.80 4.43 7.23
C TRP A 27 -3.46 3.05 6.69
N ILE A 28 -4.16 2.03 7.16
CA ILE A 28 -4.12 0.69 6.59
C ILE A 28 -5.53 0.35 6.11
N ILE A 29 -5.63 -0.10 4.87
CA ILE A 29 -6.91 -0.45 4.24
C ILE A 29 -6.71 -1.84 3.62
N PRO A 30 -6.94 -2.91 4.41
CA PRO A 30 -6.86 -4.26 3.89
C PRO A 30 -7.99 -4.53 2.91
N GLU A 31 -7.83 -5.55 2.06
CA GLU A 31 -8.90 -5.97 1.17
C GLU A 31 -10.03 -6.64 1.96
N PRO A 32 -11.30 -6.44 1.58
CA PRO A 32 -12.40 -7.16 2.21
C PRO A 32 -12.30 -8.66 1.87
N SER A 33 -12.51 -9.51 2.86
CA SER A 33 -12.53 -10.96 2.74
C SER A 33 -13.80 -11.53 3.36
N GLY A 34 -14.21 -12.73 2.92
CA GLY A 34 -15.40 -13.41 3.47
C GLY A 34 -15.33 -13.67 4.98
N GLU A 35 -14.12 -13.68 5.57
CA GLU A 35 -13.88 -13.85 7.01
C GLU A 35 -13.51 -12.52 7.72
N GLY A 36 -13.58 -11.38 7.02
CA GLY A 36 -13.27 -10.06 7.57
C GLY A 36 -12.28 -9.29 6.70
N ALA A 37 -11.04 -9.10 7.19
CA ALA A 37 -10.00 -8.33 6.51
C ALA A 37 -8.86 -9.24 6.03
N ALA A 38 -8.52 -9.14 4.74
CA ALA A 38 -7.37 -9.78 4.13
C ALA A 38 -6.21 -8.78 4.04
N PHE A 39 -5.16 -9.01 4.82
CA PHE A 39 -3.95 -8.19 4.79
C PHE A 39 -2.97 -8.71 3.75
N SER A 40 -2.14 -7.84 3.22
CA SER A 40 -1.13 -8.16 2.22
C SER A 40 0.28 -7.77 2.67
N ASP A 41 1.29 -8.25 1.95
CA ASP A 41 2.68 -7.81 2.16
C ASP A 41 2.84 -6.28 1.99
N ARG A 42 1.99 -5.67 1.15
CA ARG A 42 1.96 -4.20 0.98
C ARG A 42 1.48 -3.52 2.27
N ASP A 43 0.52 -4.11 2.97
CA ASP A 43 0.03 -3.57 4.25
C ASP A 43 1.09 -3.68 5.33
N VAL A 44 1.85 -4.78 5.36
CA VAL A 44 3.00 -4.94 6.29
C VAL A 44 4.08 -3.90 6.01
N ALA A 45 4.42 -3.68 4.73
CA ALA A 45 5.39 -2.66 4.35
C ALA A 45 4.91 -1.25 4.74
N ARG A 46 3.63 -0.94 4.51
CA ARG A 46 3.03 0.33 4.92
C ARG A 46 3.04 0.49 6.45
N ALA A 47 2.72 -0.56 7.20
CA ALA A 47 2.75 -0.53 8.66
C ALA A 47 4.14 -0.16 9.19
N ARG A 48 5.19 -0.77 8.63
CA ARG A 48 6.59 -0.48 9.00
C ARG A 48 6.98 0.95 8.67
N LEU A 49 6.57 1.46 7.50
CA LEU A 49 6.80 2.86 7.14
C LEU A 49 6.14 3.81 8.14
N ILE A 50 4.89 3.57 8.53
CA ILE A 50 4.21 4.41 9.53
C ILE A 50 4.95 4.37 10.88
N GLN A 51 5.42 3.19 11.31
CA GLN A 51 6.23 3.08 12.54
C GLN A 51 7.53 3.89 12.44
N GLU A 52 8.23 3.83 11.31
CA GLU A 52 9.46 4.60 11.05
C GLU A 52 9.19 6.11 11.08
N LEU A 53 8.12 6.57 10.41
CA LEU A 53 7.71 7.97 10.41
C LEU A 53 7.45 8.50 11.82
N ILE A 54 6.73 7.73 12.64
CA ILE A 54 6.38 8.16 14.00
C ILE A 54 7.57 8.06 14.95
N ARG A 55 8.31 6.93 14.93
CA ARG A 55 9.34 6.62 15.93
C ARG A 55 10.69 7.26 15.62
N ASP A 56 11.10 7.21 14.36
CA ASP A 56 12.45 7.60 13.96
C ASP A 56 12.48 9.03 13.43
N PHE A 57 11.41 9.46 12.75
CA PHE A 57 11.31 10.81 12.19
C PHE A 57 10.46 11.78 13.03
N GLY A 58 9.80 11.31 14.08
CA GLY A 58 9.00 12.16 14.99
C GLY A 58 7.80 12.82 14.31
N VAL A 59 7.30 12.24 13.22
CA VAL A 59 6.15 12.76 12.48
C VAL A 59 4.88 12.56 13.31
N ASN A 60 4.06 13.61 13.39
CA ASN A 60 2.75 13.56 14.04
C ASN A 60 1.70 12.86 13.16
N HIS A 61 0.52 12.60 13.72
CA HIS A 61 -0.54 11.86 13.01
C HIS A 61 -0.98 12.59 11.73
N GLU A 62 -1.13 13.92 11.78
CA GLU A 62 -1.49 14.72 10.61
C GLU A 62 -0.39 14.69 9.52
N GLY A 63 0.87 14.64 9.93
CA GLY A 63 1.99 14.49 9.00
C GLY A 63 2.01 13.12 8.34
N VAL A 64 1.70 12.06 9.09
CA VAL A 64 1.57 10.70 8.54
C VAL A 64 0.47 10.66 7.48
N ASP A 65 -0.71 11.25 7.74
CA ASP A 65 -1.80 11.35 6.76
C ASP A 65 -1.34 11.93 5.43
N VAL A 66 -0.65 13.08 5.48
CA VAL A 66 -0.16 13.75 4.28
C VAL A 66 0.87 12.89 3.54
N ILE A 67 1.81 12.28 4.26
CA ILE A 67 2.85 11.44 3.65
C ILE A 67 2.25 10.20 3.00
N LEU A 68 1.30 9.53 3.66
CA LEU A 68 0.61 8.37 3.09
C LEU A 68 -0.18 8.76 1.85
N HIS A 69 -0.91 9.88 1.89
CA HIS A 69 -1.64 10.38 0.74
C HIS A 69 -0.73 10.67 -0.46
N LEU A 70 0.42 11.33 -0.24
CA LEU A 70 1.41 11.59 -1.29
C LEU A 70 2.04 10.31 -1.83
N THR A 71 2.30 9.34 -0.95
CA THR A 71 2.82 8.02 -1.32
C THR A 71 1.85 7.29 -2.24
N ASP A 72 0.56 7.31 -1.91
CA ASP A 72 -0.49 6.69 -2.71
C ASP A 72 -0.66 7.35 -4.08
N GLN A 73 -0.62 8.69 -4.15
CA GLN A 73 -0.62 9.42 -5.42
C GLN A 73 0.57 9.03 -6.29
N LEU A 74 1.77 8.93 -5.71
CA LEU A 74 2.99 8.57 -6.42
C LEU A 74 2.93 7.14 -6.95
N HIS A 75 2.36 6.19 -6.19
CA HIS A 75 2.11 4.84 -6.67
C HIS A 75 1.10 4.82 -7.82
N GLY A 76 0.00 5.58 -7.72
CA GLY A 76 -0.98 5.71 -8.80
C GLY A 76 -0.36 6.26 -10.08
N LEU A 77 0.48 7.29 -9.98
CA LEU A 77 1.19 7.87 -11.12
C LEU A 77 2.15 6.86 -11.76
N ARG A 78 2.94 6.13 -10.95
CA ARG A 78 3.86 5.08 -11.44
C ARG A 78 3.10 3.97 -12.17
N GLN A 79 1.94 3.58 -11.65
CA GLN A 79 1.10 2.58 -12.29
C GLN A 79 0.56 3.07 -13.63
N ALA A 80 -0.01 4.28 -13.71
CA ALA A 80 -0.51 4.86 -14.94
C ALA A 80 0.58 4.97 -16.03
N LEU A 81 1.80 5.37 -15.66
CA LEU A 81 2.94 5.40 -16.59
C LEU A 81 3.34 4.00 -17.07
N SER A 82 3.29 3.00 -16.21
CA SER A 82 3.58 1.61 -16.58
C SER A 82 2.54 1.04 -17.55
N GLU A 83 1.26 1.38 -17.36
CA GLU A 83 0.15 0.98 -18.23
C GLU A 83 0.32 1.60 -19.63
N LEU A 84 0.54 2.91 -19.71
CA LEU A 84 0.79 3.62 -20.97
C LEU A 84 1.99 3.06 -21.75
N ARG A 85 3.07 2.68 -21.04
CA ARG A 85 4.25 2.06 -21.67
C ARG A 85 3.94 0.66 -22.21
N SER A 86 3.13 -0.10 -21.50
CA SER A 86 2.74 -1.46 -21.89
C SER A 86 1.82 -1.44 -23.12
N GLU A 87 0.90 -0.48 -23.22
CA GLU A 87 0.06 -0.26 -24.39
C GLU A 87 0.87 0.07 -25.64
N ASN A 88 1.91 0.91 -25.50
CA ASN A 88 2.79 1.27 -26.61
C ASN A 88 3.62 0.08 -27.12
N LEU A 89 4.08 -0.80 -26.23
CA LEU A 89 4.79 -2.03 -26.62
C LEU A 89 3.86 -3.12 -27.20
N GLY A 90 2.58 -3.13 -26.83
CA GLY A 90 1.57 -4.03 -27.40
C GLY A 90 1.20 -3.68 -28.85
N ARG A 91 1.38 -2.42 -29.25
CA ARG A 91 1.22 -1.97 -30.64
C ARG A 91 2.48 -2.23 -31.45
N LYS A 92 2.77 -3.51 -31.74
CA LYS A 92 3.83 -3.88 -32.71
C LYS A 92 3.48 -3.21 -34.06
N PRO A 93 4.40 -2.47 -34.72
CA PRO A 93 4.12 -1.88 -36.02
C PRO A 93 3.73 -3.01 -36.99
N ALA A 94 2.60 -2.82 -37.69
CA ALA A 94 2.15 -3.77 -38.70
C ALA A 94 3.30 -4.04 -39.69
N PRO A 95 3.54 -5.30 -40.08
CA PRO A 95 4.57 -5.59 -41.08
C PRO A 95 4.25 -4.78 -42.34
N GLN A 96 5.21 -3.98 -42.79
CA GLN A 96 5.09 -3.27 -44.06
C GLN A 96 5.00 -4.32 -45.17
N PRO A 97 3.98 -4.28 -46.04
CA PRO A 97 3.93 -5.21 -47.16
C PRO A 97 5.09 -4.88 -48.11
N LEU A 98 5.79 -5.94 -48.51
CA LEU A 98 6.81 -5.95 -49.57
C LEU A 98 6.20 -5.60 -50.92
#